data_AF-A0A534KAR3-F1
#
_entry.id   AF-A0A534KAR3-F1
#
_cell.length_a   1.000
_cell.length_b   1.000
_cell.length_c   1.000
_cell.angle_alpha   90.00
_cell.angle_beta   90.00
_cell.angle_gamma   90.00
#
_symmetry.space_group_name_H-M   'P 1'
#
loop_
_entity.id
_entity.type
_entity.pdbx_description
1 polymer ?
#
loop_
_entity_poly.entity_id
_entity_poly.type
_entity_poly.pdbx_seq_one_letter_code
_entity_poly.pdbx_strand_id
1 'polypeptide(L)'
;MTSVLMIGSLAVGTANAVLAAILLLVYRGVYARTKAPFSLALLLFAAAFLAQNLLMVYSLGTMMDLVPGGLDPYLLGIGALEAIGLGAMLWTATR
;
A
#
# COMPACT_ATOMS: atom_id res chain seq x y z
N MET A 1 1.23 -25.31 6.94
CA MET A 1 0.97 -24.52 8.17
C MET A 1 1.29 -23.08 7.84
N THR A 2 0.32 -22.18 7.93
CA THR A 2 0.50 -20.77 7.58
C THR A 2 1.44 -20.11 8.59
N SER A 3 2.52 -19.49 8.13
CA SER A 3 3.50 -18.86 9.01
C SER A 3 2.96 -17.56 9.62
N VAL A 4 3.39 -17.22 10.83
CA VAL A 4 3.04 -15.94 11.49
C VAL A 4 3.49 -14.75 10.64
N LEU A 5 4.62 -14.88 9.93
CA LEU A 5 5.15 -13.86 9.04
C LEU A 5 4.26 -13.63 7.82
N MET A 6 3.63 -14.67 7.28
CA MET A 6 2.69 -14.55 6.17
C MET A 6 1.41 -13.83 6.60
N ILE A 7 0.88 -14.16 7.80
CA ILE A 7 -0.26 -13.44 8.38
C ILE A 7 0.09 -11.97 8.60
N GLY A 8 1.31 -11.69 9.10
CA GLY A 8 1.83 -10.33 9.22
C GLY A 8 1.89 -9.60 7.87
N SER A 9 2.36 -10.28 6.82
CA SER A 9 2.47 -9.71 5.47
C SER A 9 1.10 -9.33 4.91
N LEU A 10 0.09 -10.17 5.13
CA LEU A 10 -1.30 -9.88 4.77
C LEU A 10 -1.84 -8.66 5.55
N ALA A 11 -1.61 -8.61 6.86
CA ALA A 11 -2.03 -7.48 7.70
C ALA A 11 -1.38 -6.17 7.25
N VAL A 12 -0.07 -6.18 6.97
CA VAL A 12 0.68 -5.02 6.50
C VAL A 12 0.24 -4.59 5.10
N GLY A 13 0.04 -5.53 4.17
CA GLY A 13 -0.52 -5.21 2.85
C GLY A 13 -1.90 -4.57 2.93
N THR A 14 -2.74 -5.02 3.88
CA THR A 14 -4.05 -4.42 4.13
C THR A 14 -3.91 -3.00 4.67
N ALA A 15 -2.98 -2.77 5.61
CA ALA A 15 -2.69 -1.43 6.13
C ALA A 15 -2.18 -0.49 5.03
N ASN A 16 -1.31 -0.97 4.14
CA ASN A 16 -0.83 -0.20 2.98
C ASN A 16 -1.95 0.18 2.01
N ALA A 17 -2.87 -0.75 1.73
CA ALA A 17 -4.05 -0.45 0.93
C ALA A 17 -4.89 0.68 1.56
N VAL A 18 -5.08 0.65 2.88
CA VAL A 18 -5.80 1.72 3.61
C VAL A 18 -5.04 3.05 3.51
N LEU A 19 -3.72 3.06 3.74
CA LEU A 19 -2.90 4.27 3.62
C LEU A 19 -2.96 4.87 2.20
N ALA A 20 -2.82 4.03 1.18
CA ALA A 20 -2.91 4.45 -0.22
C ALA A 20 -4.31 4.99 -0.56
N ALA A 21 -5.38 4.40 -0.02
CA ALA A 21 -6.73 4.90 -0.18
C ALA A 21 -6.91 6.29 0.46
N ILE A 22 -6.38 6.50 1.67
CA ILE A 22 -6.44 7.82 2.32
C ILE A 22 -5.65 8.85 1.50
N LEU A 23 -4.44 8.51 1.05
CA LEU A 23 -3.63 9.38 0.19
C LEU A 23 -4.37 9.76 -1.10
N LEU A 24 -5.05 8.80 -1.72
CA LEU A 24 -5.85 9.05 -2.92
C LEU A 24 -6.96 10.08 -2.64
N LEU A 25 -7.62 10.02 -1.49
CA LEU A 25 -8.63 11.00 -1.09
C LEU A 25 -8.02 12.40 -0.85
N VAL A 26 -6.88 12.46 -0.17
CA VAL A 26 -6.16 13.72 0.09
C VAL A 26 -5.72 14.38 -1.23
N TYR A 27 -5.05 13.62 -2.11
CA TYR A 27 -4.58 14.13 -3.39
C TYR A 27 -5.72 14.50 -4.33
N ARG A 28 -6.86 13.79 -4.28
CA ARG A 28 -8.08 14.20 -5.01
C ARG A 28 -8.56 15.57 -4.56
N GLY A 29 -8.54 15.85 -3.25
CA GLY A 29 -8.87 17.17 -2.71
C GLY A 29 -7.91 18.26 -3.22
N VAL A 30 -6.61 17.98 -3.23
CA VAL A 30 -5.58 18.91 -3.73
C VAL A 30 -5.74 19.18 -5.23
N TYR A 31 -5.95 18.14 -6.03
CA TYR A 31 -6.17 18.26 -7.47
C TYR A 31 -7.42 19.09 -7.79
N ALA A 32 -8.52 18.87 -7.08
CA ALA A 32 -9.75 19.63 -7.29
C ALA A 32 -9.57 21.14 -7.06
N ARG A 33 -8.69 21.53 -6.13
CA ARG A 33 -8.39 22.94 -5.81
C ARG A 33 -7.37 23.57 -6.75
N THR A 34 -6.30 22.85 -7.06
CA THR A 34 -5.14 23.41 -7.77
C THR A 34 -5.18 23.17 -9.28
N LYS A 35 -5.83 22.08 -9.73
CA LYS A 35 -5.79 21.56 -11.11
C LYS A 35 -4.37 21.45 -11.69
N ALA A 36 -3.36 21.31 -10.82
CA ALA A 36 -1.97 21.29 -11.23
C ALA A 36 -1.59 19.91 -11.77
N PRO A 37 -0.75 19.83 -12.83
CA PRO A 37 -0.30 18.56 -13.39
C PRO A 37 0.44 17.70 -12.36
N PHE A 38 1.18 18.32 -11.44
CA PHE A 38 1.86 17.62 -10.35
C PHE A 38 0.89 16.88 -9.42
N SER A 39 -0.23 17.52 -9.05
CA SER A 39 -1.25 16.89 -8.21
C SER A 39 -1.98 15.72 -8.90
N LEU A 40 -2.07 15.76 -10.23
CA LEU A 40 -2.57 14.63 -11.02
C LEU A 40 -1.59 13.44 -10.96
N ALA A 41 -0.28 13.70 -11.06
CA ALA A 41 0.73 12.66 -10.92
C ALA A 41 0.68 11.99 -9.54
N LEU A 42 0.52 12.78 -8.47
CA LEU A 42 0.34 12.25 -7.11
C LEU A 42 -0.91 11.38 -6.98
N LEU A 43 -2.01 11.79 -7.61
CA LEU A 43 -3.26 11.02 -7.62
C LEU A 43 -3.10 9.67 -8.34
N LEU A 44 -2.46 9.68 -9.52
CA LEU A 44 -2.14 8.45 -10.24
C LEU A 44 -1.18 7.55 -9.45
N PHE A 45 -0.19 8.14 -8.78
CA PHE A 45 0.75 7.41 -7.93
C PHE A 45 0.01 6.71 -6.78
N ALA A 46 -0.82 7.42 -6.03
CA ALA A 46 -1.63 6.83 -4.96
C ALA A 46 -2.58 5.74 -5.48
N ALA A 47 -3.18 5.94 -6.66
CA ALA A 47 -4.06 4.95 -7.27
C ALA A 47 -3.30 3.67 -7.66
N ALA A 48 -2.10 3.80 -8.23
CA ALA A 48 -1.26 2.66 -8.57
C ALA A 48 -0.84 1.87 -7.31
N PHE A 49 -0.44 2.57 -6.24
CA PHE A 49 -0.13 1.94 -4.96
C PHE A 49 -1.34 1.23 -4.35
N LEU A 50 -2.53 1.84 -4.40
CA LEU A 50 -3.75 1.20 -3.93
C LEU A 50 -4.06 -0.08 -4.72
N ALA A 51 -4.02 -0.01 -6.06
CA ALA A 51 -4.27 -1.16 -6.91
C ALA A 51 -3.25 -2.28 -6.66
N GLN A 52 -1.97 -1.94 -6.53
CA GLN A 52 -0.91 -2.88 -6.23
C GLN A 52 -1.12 -3.58 -4.88
N ASN A 53 -1.47 -2.83 -3.83
CA ASN A 53 -1.71 -3.42 -2.50
C ASN A 53 -2.97 -4.29 -2.47
N LEU A 54 -4.03 -3.90 -3.18
CA LEU A 54 -5.23 -4.74 -3.31
C LEU A 54 -4.92 -6.06 -4.03
N LEU A 55 -4.15 -6.01 -5.12
CA LEU A 55 -3.69 -7.20 -5.83
C LEU A 55 -2.79 -8.07 -4.94
N MET A 56 -1.89 -7.46 -4.17
CA MET A 56 -1.01 -8.17 -3.25
C MET A 56 -1.79 -8.87 -2.13
N VAL A 57 -2.72 -8.18 -1.47
CA VAL A 57 -3.58 -8.77 -0.42
C VAL A 57 -4.43 -9.89 -0.99
N TYR A 58 -5.02 -9.71 -2.18
CA TYR A 58 -5.77 -10.77 -2.85
C TYR A 58 -4.88 -11.97 -3.18
N SER A 59 -3.68 -11.74 -3.72
CA SER A 59 -2.72 -12.79 -4.05
C SER A 59 -2.29 -13.57 -2.81
N LEU A 60 -1.92 -12.89 -1.73
CA LEU A 60 -1.53 -13.57 -0.49
C LEU A 60 -2.72 -14.30 0.15
N GLY A 61 -3.91 -13.71 0.14
CA GLY A 61 -5.10 -14.33 0.72
C GLY A 61 -5.59 -15.57 -0.03
N THR A 62 -5.43 -15.62 -1.36
CA THR A 62 -5.94 -16.72 -2.20
C THR A 62 -4.88 -17.73 -2.62
N MET A 63 -3.62 -17.32 -2.72
CA MET A 63 -2.52 -18.14 -3.25
C MET A 63 -1.41 -18.37 -2.23
N MET A 64 -1.73 -18.23 -0.95
CA MET A 64 -0.83 -18.38 0.19
C MET A 64 -0.02 -19.69 0.15
N ASP A 65 -0.65 -20.80 -0.24
CA ASP A 65 -0.02 -22.13 -0.31
C ASP A 65 0.98 -22.29 -1.46
N LEU A 66 0.95 -21.38 -2.45
CA LEU A 66 1.90 -21.37 -3.57
C LEU A 66 3.16 -20.57 -3.26
N VAL A 67 3.17 -19.77 -2.18
CA VAL A 67 4.29 -18.93 -1.81
C VAL A 67 5.32 -19.76 -1.03
N PRO A 68 6.58 -19.85 -1.49
CA PRO A 68 7.63 -20.51 -0.73
C PRO A 68 7.83 -19.81 0.62
N GLY A 69 7.71 -20.55 1.73
CA GLY A 69 7.80 -19.98 3.08
C GLY A 69 9.13 -19.29 3.42
N GLY A 70 10.19 -19.53 2.63
CA GLY A 70 11.45 -18.78 2.74
C GLY A 70 11.35 -17.31 2.31
N LEU A 71 10.27 -16.92 1.62
CA LEU A 71 10.04 -15.55 1.16
C LEU A 71 9.29 -14.68 2.18
N ASP A 72 8.61 -15.31 3.14
CA ASP A 72 7.78 -14.64 4.15
C ASP A 72 8.46 -13.46 4.88
N PRO A 73 9.72 -13.55 5.36
CA PRO A 73 10.36 -12.42 6.03
C PRO A 73 10.61 -11.24 5.06
N TYR A 74 10.86 -11.52 3.79
CA TYR A 74 11.08 -10.48 2.78
C TYR A 74 9.77 -9.81 2.39
N LEU A 75 8.69 -10.58 2.24
CA LEU A 75 7.35 -10.04 1.98
C LEU A 75 6.90 -9.10 3.10
N LEU A 76 7.11 -9.50 4.35
CA LEU A 76 6.81 -8.67 5.51
C LEU A 76 7.68 -7.40 5.52
N GLY A 77 8.98 -7.54 5.27
CA GLY A 77 9.92 -6.42 5.25
C GLY A 77 9.59 -5.39 4.17
N ILE A 78 9.29 -5.85 2.95
CA ILE A 78 8.86 -4.98 1.84
C ILE A 78 7.59 -4.24 2.22
N GLY A 79 6.57 -4.95 2.72
CA GLY A 79 5.33 -4.34 3.15
C GLY A 79 5.54 -3.30 4.25
N ALA A 80 6.41 -3.56 5.22
CA ALA A 80 6.69 -2.64 6.32
C ALA A 80 7.40 -1.36 5.85
N LEU A 81 8.37 -1.49 4.93
CA LEU A 81 9.04 -0.33 4.32
C LEU A 81 8.05 0.51 3.49
N GLU A 82 7.15 -0.15 2.76
CA GLU A 82 6.09 0.53 2.04
C GLU A 82 5.13 1.26 2.99
N ALA A 83 4.76 0.66 4.12
CA ALA A 83 3.93 1.30 5.15
C ALA A 83 4.57 2.57 5.70
N ILE A 84 5.88 2.53 5.96
CA ILE A 84 6.66 3.69 6.39
C ILE A 84 6.64 4.78 5.29
N GLY A 85 6.86 4.40 4.03
CA GLY A 85 6.84 5.33 2.90
C GLY A 85 5.48 6.00 2.70
N LEU A 86 4.41 5.22 2.65
CA LEU A 86 3.04 5.74 2.52
C LEU A 86 2.64 6.57 3.75
N GLY A 87 3.03 6.14 4.95
CA GLY A 87 2.80 6.90 6.18
C GLY A 87 3.50 8.26 6.16
N ALA A 88 4.75 8.32 5.70
CA ALA A 88 5.50 9.57 5.56
C ALA A 88 4.86 10.49 4.49
N MET A 89 4.41 9.95 3.37
CA MET A 89 3.69 10.71 2.35
C MET A 89 2.38 11.26 2.88
N LEU A 90 1.62 10.46 3.65
CA LEU A 90 0.37 10.91 4.22
C LEU A 90 0.59 12.03 5.23
N TRP A 91 1.57 11.86 6.12
CA TRP A 91 1.94 12.88 7.10
C TRP A 91 2.30 14.21 6.42
N THR A 92 3.12 14.18 5.38
CA THR A 92 3.50 15.40 4.64
C THR A 92 2.35 16.01 3.84
N ALA A 93 1.41 15.20 3.33
CA ALA A 93 0.24 15.69 2.61
C ALA A 93 -0.82 16.35 3.52
N THR A 94 -0.84 15.99 4.81
CA THR A 94 -1.80 16.52 5.80
C THR A 94 -1.29 17.74 6.58
N ARG A 95 -0.02 18.12 6.41
CA ARG A 95 0.62 19.25 7.08
C ARG A 95 0.61 20.49 6.19
#